data_AF-A0A1G6ZHW4-F1
#
_entry.id   AF-A0A1G6ZHW4-F1
#
_cell.length_a   1.000
_cell.length_b   1.000
_cell.length_c   1.000
_cell.angle_alpha   90.00
_cell.angle_beta   90.00
_cell.angle_gamma   90.00
#
_symmetry.space_group_name_H-M   'P 1'
#
loop_
_entity.id
_entity.type
_entity.pdbx_description
1 polymer ?
#
loop_
_entity_poly.entity_id
_entity_poly.type
_entity_poly.pdbx_seq_one_letter_code
_entity_poly.pdbx_strand_id
1 'polypeptide(L)' 'MPSDNQIDLDVALRKIHELAMGDGDLGYAYWNEVGRLLRRAGDMQSEIDALSKELELCRARLIATN' A
#
# COMPACT_ATOMS: atom_id res chain seq x y z
N MET A 1 -8.82 13.89 9.19
CA MET A 1 -7.38 13.97 8.90
C MET A 1 -6.82 12.56 8.81
N PRO A 2 -6.34 12.11 7.65
CA PRO A 2 -5.55 10.89 7.57
C PRO A 2 -4.20 11.22 6.93
N SER A 3 -3.21 11.65 7.72
CA SER A 3 -1.91 12.00 7.14
C SER A 3 -0.70 11.61 7.98
N ASP A 4 -0.84 11.36 9.28
CA ASP A 4 0.33 11.10 10.14
C ASP A 4 0.82 9.65 10.16
N ASN A 5 0.15 8.74 9.44
CA ASN A 5 0.47 7.31 9.51
C ASN A 5 0.63 6.65 8.14
N GLN A 6 0.93 7.43 7.10
CA GLN A 6 1.33 6.85 5.81
C GLN A 6 2.68 6.17 5.99
N ILE A 7 2.65 4.85 6.12
CA ILE A 7 3.83 4.01 6.10
C ILE A 7 4.44 4.17 4.71
N ASP A 8 5.62 4.77 4.65
CA ASP A 8 6.44 4.75 3.45
C ASP A 8 6.81 3.29 3.17
N LEU A 9 6.16 2.76 2.13
CA LEU A 9 6.25 1.37 1.75
C LEU A 9 7.67 1.00 1.30
N ASP A 10 8.39 1.93 0.68
CA ASP A 10 9.77 1.69 0.24
C ASP A 10 10.71 1.58 1.44
N VAL A 11 10.54 2.46 2.43
CA VAL A 11 11.30 2.37 3.69
C VAL A 11 10.97 1.10 4.46
N ALA A 12 9.69 0.71 4.52
CA ALA A 12 9.26 -0.51 5.20
C ALA A 12 9.84 -1.77 4.53
N LEU A 13 9.76 -1.87 3.20
CA LEU A 13 10.29 -2.99 2.44
C LEU A 13 11.81 -3.09 2.55
N ARG A 14 12.51 -1.96 2.53
CA ARG A 14 13.98 -1.94 2.72
C ARG A 14 14.38 -2.48 4.09
N LYS A 15 13.71 -2.02 5.17
CA LYS A 15 14.00 -2.51 6.52
C LYS A 15 13.68 -3.99 6.69
N ILE A 16 12.59 -4.46 6.10
CA ILE A 16 12.23 -5.88 6.11
C ILE A 16 13.30 -6.72 5.40
N HIS A 17 13.82 -6.24 4.27
CA HIS A 17 14.92 -6.90 3.57
C HIS A 17 16.22 -6.93 4.39
N GLU A 18 16.54 -5.85 5.11
CA GLU A 18 17.69 -5.82 6.04
C GLU A 18 17.53 -6.84 7.18
N LEU A 19 16.33 -6.95 7.77
CA LEU A 19 16.02 -7.95 8.80
C LEU A 19 16.07 -9.38 8.27
N ALA A 20 15.57 -9.59 7.05
CA ALA A 20 15.60 -10.87 6.33
C ALA A 20 17.02 -11.44 6.20
N MET A 21 18.01 -10.56 5.98
CA MET A 21 19.41 -10.94 5.83
C MET A 21 20.12 -11.23 7.15
N GLY A 22 19.59 -10.73 8.28
CA GLY A 22 20.20 -10.90 9.62
C GLY A 22 19.90 -12.23 10.30
N ASP A 23 18.73 -12.83 10.04
CA ASP A 23 18.20 -14.00 10.76
C ASP A 23 18.50 -15.36 10.08
N GLY A 24 19.28 -15.38 8.99
CA GLY A 24 19.55 -16.57 8.19
C GLY A 24 18.37 -17.01 7.31
N ASP A 25 18.50 -18.16 6.64
CA ASP A 25 17.58 -18.61 5.57
C ASP A 25 16.10 -18.69 5.98
N LEU A 26 15.81 -19.01 7.24
CA LEU A 26 14.44 -19.13 7.74
C LEU A 26 13.78 -17.76 7.93
N GLY A 27 14.54 -16.77 8.41
CA GLY A 27 14.08 -15.39 8.50
C GLY A 27 13.89 -14.77 7.13
N TYR A 28 14.75 -15.12 6.17
CA TYR A 28 14.68 -14.58 4.81
C TYR A 28 13.36 -14.90 4.09
N ALA A 29 12.93 -16.17 4.13
CA ALA A 29 11.68 -16.58 3.49
C ALA A 29 10.45 -15.91 4.13
N TYR A 30 10.42 -15.84 5.47
CA TYR A 30 9.32 -15.20 6.19
C TYR A 30 9.22 -13.71 5.89
N TRP A 31 10.33 -12.97 5.98
CA TRP A 31 10.35 -11.54 5.74
C TRP A 31 10.07 -11.17 4.28
N ASN A 32 10.49 -12.00 3.32
CA ASN A 32 10.11 -11.82 1.92
C ASN A 32 8.59 -11.94 1.70
N GLU A 33 7.93 -12.90 2.36
CA GLU A 33 6.48 -13.05 2.27
C GLU A 33 5.74 -11.87 2.88
N VAL A 34 6.23 -11.34 4.01
CA VAL A 34 5.71 -10.10 4.60
C VAL A 34 5.89 -8.92 3.64
N GLY A 35 7.04 -8.79 2.99
CA GLY A 35 7.27 -7.74 1.99
C GLY A 35 6.32 -7.84 0.79
N ARG A 36 6.05 -9.06 0.31
CA ARG A 36 5.07 -9.31 -0.77
C ARG A 36 3.66 -8.90 -0.36
N LEU A 37 3.26 -9.20 0.88
CA LEU A 37 1.96 -8.82 1.41
C LEU A 37 1.80 -7.29 1.47
N LEU A 38 2.82 -6.60 1.99
CA LEU A 38 2.80 -5.13 2.08
C LEU A 38 2.73 -4.46 0.71
N ARG A 39 3.45 -4.99 -0.29
CA ARG A 39 3.36 -4.51 -1.67
C ARG A 39 1.93 -4.62 -2.21
N ARG A 40 1.33 -5.80 -2.08
CA ARG A 40 -0.07 -6.02 -2.50
C ARG A 40 -1.06 -5.10 -1.80
N ALA A 41 -0.84 -4.83 -0.51
CA ALA A 41 -1.68 -3.90 0.24
C ALA A 41 -1.54 -2.46 -0.28
N GLY A 42 -0.32 -2.01 -0.60
CA GLY A 42 -0.08 -0.69 -1.21
C GLY A 42 -0.70 -0.54 -2.60
N ASP A 43 -0.58 -1.58 -3.43
CA ASP A 43 -1.21 -1.62 -4.75
C ASP A 43 -2.74 -1.52 -4.64
N MET A 44 -3.34 -2.29 -3.73
CA MET A 44 -4.79 -2.28 -3.50
C MET A 44 -5.28 -0.94 -2.93
N GLN A 45 -4.50 -0.29 -2.05
CA GLN A 45 -4.84 1.05 -1.56
C GLN A 45 -4.82 2.08 -2.70
N SER A 46 -3.85 1.97 -3.62
CA SER A 46 -3.76 2.86 -4.79
C SER A 46 -4.97 2.69 -5.73
N GLU A 47 -5.44 1.45 -5.91
CA GLU A 47 -6.66 1.15 -6.68
C GLU A 47 -7.91 1.71 -5.99
N ILE A 48 -8.04 1.56 -4.68
CA ILE A 48 -9.13 2.14 -3.89
C ILE A 48 -9.16 3.67 -4.04
N ASP A 49 -8.00 4.32 -3.99
CA ASP A 49 -7.90 5.77 -4.13
C ASP A 49 -8.30 6.23 -5.55
N ALA A 50 -7.93 5.46 -6.58
CA ALA A 50 -8.32 5.72 -7.96
C ALA A 50 -9.84 5.57 -8.15
N LEU A 51 -10.42 4.45 -7.71
CA LEU A 51 -11.87 4.20 -7.77
C LEU A 51 -12.66 5.25 -6.99
N SER A 52 -12.15 5.67 -5.83
CA SER A 52 -12.77 6.72 -5.02
C SER A 52 -12.81 8.05 -5.77
N LYS A 53 -11.72 8.43 -6.48
CA LYS A 53 -11.70 9.63 -7.32
C LYS A 53 -12.68 9.54 -8.48
N GLU A 54 -12.76 8.39 -9.15
CA GLU A 54 -13.72 8.19 -10.24
C GLU A 54 -15.17 8.30 -9.76
N LEU A 55 -15.48 7.73 -8.60
CA LEU A 55 -16.79 7.83 -7.98
C LEU A 55 -17.18 9.29 -7.69
N GLU A 56 -16.27 10.07 -7.14
CA GLU A 56 -16.49 11.51 -6.87
C GLU A 56 -16.73 12.29 -8.17
N LEU A 57 -15.98 12.00 -9.24
CA LEU A 57 -16.21 12.61 -10.56
C LEU A 57 -17.59 12.23 -11.14
N CYS A 58 -18.01 10.98 -10.99
CA CYS A 58 -19.35 10.54 -11.40
C CYS A 58 -20.45 11.25 -10.61
N ARG A 59 -20.30 11.38 -9.30
CA ARG A 59 -21.24 12.12 -8.44
C ARG A 59 -21.34 13.59 -8.82
N ALA A 60 -20.20 14.24 -9.06
CA ALA A 60 -20.15 15.64 -9.48
C ALA A 60 -20.87 15.84 -10.82
N ARG A 61 -20.66 14.95 -11.80
CA ARG A 61 -21.37 15.00 -13.09
C ARG A 61 -22.89 14.81 -12.92
N LEU A 62 -23.31 13.88 -12.08
CA LEU A 62 -24.73 13.64 -11.81
C LEU A 62 -25.40 14.90 -11.22
N ILE A 63 -24.74 15.55 -10.26
CA ILE A 63 -25.23 16.79 -9.65
C ILE A 63 -25.29 17.92 -10.67
N ALA A 64 -24.32 18.03 -11.57
CA ALA A 64 -24.28 19.09 -12.59
C ALA A 64 -25.31 18.91 -13.73
N THR A 65 -25.93 17.72 -13.84
CA THR A 65 -26.89 17.41 -14.90
C THR A 65 -28.36 17.44 -14.41
N ASN A 66 -28.57 17.63 -13.10
CA ASN A 66 -29.87 17.88 -12.47
C ASN A 66 -30.03 19.37 -12.13
#